data_AF-W4VD16-F1
#
_entry.id   AF-W4VD16-F1
#
_cell.length_a   1.000
_cell.length_b   1.000
_cell.length_c   1.000
_cell.angle_alpha   90.00
_cell.angle_beta   90.00
_cell.angle_gamma   90.00
#
_symmetry.space_group_name_H-M   'P 1'
#
loop_
_entity.id
_entity.type
_entity.pdbx_description
1 polymer ?
#
loop_
_entity_poly.entity_id
_entity_poly.type
_entity_poly.pdbx_seq_one_letter_code
_entity_poly.pdbx_strand_id
1 'polypeptide(L)'
;MAVDYSYLYERAKSRYYEACSEITSCQNQIDDLKKQRQQKINLINQLKTDIKNHEDALQKVKEIIKSETDFNNRVQDISSKTGQAAVNYTAMIECSNVVNKNLNEVYGDEMSNTKRTINDIFTNLKAKRSELEAKIIDLKNRLKQAENELNEINSRITATQSRLQEWTSVKTQASYDMEYYRRKMSQAV
;
A
#
# COMPACT_ATOMS: atom_id res chain seq x y z
N MET A 1 -1.77 58.55 39.15
CA MET A 1 -0.62 57.67 38.86
C MET A 1 -0.12 58.02 37.48
N ALA A 2 1.16 58.38 37.33
CA ALA A 2 1.75 58.55 36.00
C ALA A 2 1.89 57.16 35.35
N VAL A 3 1.43 57.01 34.10
CA VAL A 3 1.61 55.79 33.32
C VAL A 3 3.09 55.69 32.94
N ASP A 4 3.75 54.60 33.32
CA ASP A 4 5.12 54.32 32.89
C ASP A 4 5.12 53.76 31.47
N TYR A 5 5.22 54.67 30.49
CA TYR A 5 5.29 54.32 29.08
C TYR A 5 6.58 53.58 28.70
N SER A 6 7.65 53.67 29.50
CA SER A 6 8.90 52.95 29.26
C SER A 6 8.75 51.46 29.56
N TYR A 7 8.15 51.13 30.70
CA TYR A 7 7.82 49.74 31.04
C TYR A 7 6.89 49.09 30.00
N LEU A 8 5.86 49.81 29.54
CA LEU A 8 4.93 49.31 28.53
C LEU A 8 5.61 49.09 27.16
N TYR A 9 6.56 49.96 26.79
CA TYR A 9 7.37 49.80 25.57
C TYR A 9 8.22 48.52 25.61
N GLU A 10 8.98 48.30 26.69
CA GLU A 10 9.84 47.11 26.80
C GLU A 10 9.01 45.82 26.85
N ARG A 11 7.82 45.84 27.47
CA ARG A 11 6.88 44.70 27.41
C ARG A 11 6.39 44.42 25.99
N ALA A 12 6.03 45.46 25.23
CA ALA A 12 5.61 45.29 23.83
C ALA A 12 6.76 44.78 22.95
N LYS A 13 7.98 45.26 23.18
CA LYS A 13 9.21 44.79 22.52
C LYS A 13 9.50 43.32 22.82
N SER A 14 9.34 42.87 24.06
CA SER A 14 9.45 41.45 24.42
C SER A 14 8.46 40.59 23.63
N ARG A 15 7.18 40.99 23.57
CA ARG A 15 6.14 40.29 22.78
C ARG A 15 6.49 40.25 21.28
N TYR A 16 7.07 41.32 20.74
CA TYR A 16 7.49 41.37 19.34
C TYR A 16 8.57 40.33 19.03
N TYR A 17 9.60 40.23 19.88
CA TYR A 17 10.69 39.26 19.68
C TYR A 17 10.24 37.81 19.88
N GLU A 18 9.40 37.56 20.89
CA GLU A 18 8.76 36.25 21.09
C GLU A 18 7.97 35.84 19.85
N ALA A 19 7.11 36.73 19.33
CA ALA A 19 6.33 36.46 18.12
C ALA A 19 7.23 36.21 16.89
N CYS A 20 8.37 36.90 16.75
CA CYS A 20 9.33 36.61 15.69
C CYS A 20 9.90 35.19 15.79
N SER A 21 10.29 34.77 17.00
CA SER A 21 10.81 33.41 17.24
C SER A 21 9.77 32.34 16.89
N GLU A 22 8.54 32.53 17.36
CA GLU A 22 7.44 31.59 17.13
C GLU A 22 7.01 31.51 15.66
N ILE A 23 7.06 32.63 14.93
CA ILE A 23 6.86 32.64 13.47
C ILE A 23 7.88 31.74 12.78
N THR A 24 9.16 31.89 13.11
CA THR A 24 10.24 31.06 12.52
C THR A 24 10.06 29.59 12.89
N SER A 25 9.70 29.29 14.14
CA SER A 25 9.39 27.93 14.59
C SER A 25 8.24 27.31 13.77
N CYS A 26 7.14 28.03 13.61
CA CYS A 26 5.98 27.57 12.83
C CYS A 26 6.34 27.34 11.35
N GLN A 27 7.13 28.24 10.74
CA GLN A 27 7.58 28.10 9.35
C GLN A 27 8.41 26.82 9.16
N ASN A 28 9.40 26.60 10.04
CA ASN A 28 10.23 25.40 10.01
C ASN A 28 9.39 24.12 10.17
N GLN A 29 8.42 24.14 11.09
CA GLN A 29 7.52 23.01 11.31
C GLN A 29 6.62 22.74 10.08
N ILE A 30 6.10 23.78 9.43
CA ILE A 30 5.30 23.64 8.19
C ILE A 30 6.15 23.00 7.08
N ASP A 31 7.40 23.43 6.93
CA ASP A 31 8.28 22.90 5.89
C ASP A 31 8.64 21.43 6.12
N ASP A 32 8.86 21.03 7.38
CA ASP A 32 9.05 19.62 7.73
C ASP A 32 7.78 18.79 7.46
N LEU A 33 6.61 19.27 7.89
CA LEU A 33 5.34 18.60 7.63
C LEU A 33 5.05 18.45 6.13
N LYS A 34 5.41 19.44 5.30
CA LYS A 34 5.30 19.33 3.84
C LYS A 34 6.21 18.24 3.25
N LYS A 35 7.42 18.07 3.78
CA LYS A 35 8.32 16.97 3.37
C LYS A 35 7.73 15.62 3.74
N GLN A 36 7.25 15.47 4.98
CA GLN A 36 6.57 14.25 5.44
C GLN A 36 5.34 13.94 4.59
N ARG A 37 4.53 14.96 4.26
CA ARG A 37 3.36 14.83 3.37
C ARG A 37 3.75 14.26 2.01
N GLN A 38 4.81 14.79 1.39
CA GLN A 38 5.25 14.32 0.08
C GLN A 38 5.76 12.87 0.13
N GLN A 39 6.52 12.51 1.17
CA GLN A 39 6.95 11.13 1.38
C GLN A 39 5.76 10.18 1.53
N LYS A 40 4.72 10.60 2.26
CA LYS A 40 3.49 9.81 2.45
C LYS A 40 2.71 9.63 1.15
N ILE A 41 2.60 10.68 0.32
CA ILE A 41 1.99 10.60 -1.02
C ILE A 41 2.74 9.59 -1.90
N ASN A 42 4.07 9.62 -1.89
CA ASN A 42 4.87 8.67 -2.66
C ASN A 42 4.62 7.22 -2.22
N LEU A 43 4.56 6.97 -0.90
CA LEU A 43 4.22 5.66 -0.35
C LEU A 43 2.81 5.19 -0.77
N ILE A 44 1.81 6.08 -0.70
CA ILE A 44 0.44 5.77 -1.13
C ILE A 44 0.42 5.35 -2.61
N ASN A 45 1.14 6.06 -3.47
CA ASN A 45 1.23 5.73 -4.89
C ASN A 45 1.89 4.37 -5.12
N GLN A 46 2.98 4.07 -4.41
CA GLN A 46 3.62 2.76 -4.44
C GLN A 46 2.66 1.65 -4.01
N LEU A 47 1.96 1.82 -2.89
CA LEU A 47 0.98 0.85 -2.40
C LEU A 47 -0.16 0.61 -3.41
N LYS A 48 -0.65 1.66 -4.07
CA LYS A 48 -1.66 1.52 -5.13
C LYS A 48 -1.15 0.72 -6.32
N THR A 49 0.08 0.96 -6.75
CA THR A 49 0.74 0.18 -7.81
C THR A 49 0.91 -1.28 -7.40
N ASP A 50 1.39 -1.53 -6.17
CA ASP A 50 1.59 -2.88 -5.67
C ASP A 50 0.27 -3.65 -5.58
N ILE A 51 -0.80 -3.03 -5.07
CA ILE A 51 -2.13 -3.65 -5.02
C ILE A 51 -2.57 -4.07 -6.41
N LYS A 52 -2.46 -3.17 -7.40
CA LYS A 52 -2.83 -3.47 -8.79
C LYS A 52 -2.04 -4.65 -9.34
N ASN A 53 -0.72 -4.65 -9.16
CA ASN A 53 0.14 -5.73 -9.65
C ASN A 53 -0.22 -7.08 -9.02
N HIS A 54 -0.56 -7.11 -7.73
CA HIS A 54 -0.95 -8.34 -7.04
C HIS A 54 -2.37 -8.79 -7.45
N GLU A 55 -3.30 -7.87 -7.69
CA GLU A 55 -4.63 -8.18 -8.21
C GLU A 55 -4.54 -8.77 -9.64
N ASP A 56 -3.69 -8.19 -10.50
CA ASP A 56 -3.43 -8.72 -11.84
C ASP A 56 -2.80 -10.13 -11.79
N ALA A 57 -1.83 -10.35 -10.89
CA ALA A 57 -1.23 -11.67 -10.68
C ALA A 57 -2.26 -12.68 -10.16
N LEU A 58 -3.10 -12.28 -9.21
CA LEU A 58 -4.17 -13.12 -8.65
C LEU A 58 -5.16 -13.54 -9.74
N GLN A 59 -5.53 -12.62 -10.62
CA GLN A 59 -6.45 -12.90 -11.72
C GLN A 59 -5.87 -13.95 -12.68
N LYS A 60 -4.60 -13.82 -13.06
CA LYS A 60 -3.90 -14.82 -13.90
C LYS A 60 -3.86 -16.19 -13.23
N VAL A 61 -3.56 -16.25 -11.93
CA VAL A 61 -3.56 -17.52 -11.18
C VAL A 61 -4.96 -18.14 -11.14
N LYS A 62 -6.02 -17.33 -10.95
CA LYS A 62 -7.41 -17.80 -10.99
C LYS A 62 -7.79 -18.38 -12.35
N GLU A 63 -7.35 -17.77 -13.45
CA GLU A 63 -7.58 -18.27 -14.81
C GLU A 63 -6.89 -19.62 -15.05
N ILE A 64 -5.65 -19.79 -14.60
CA ILE A 64 -4.95 -21.08 -14.71
C ILE A 64 -5.69 -22.16 -13.91
N ILE A 65 -6.08 -21.87 -12.66
CA ILE A 65 -6.77 -22.85 -11.80
C ILE A 65 -8.11 -23.29 -12.41
N LYS A 66 -8.84 -22.42 -13.12
CA LYS A 66 -10.10 -22.80 -13.80
C LYS A 66 -9.90 -23.94 -14.80
N SER A 67 -8.72 -24.06 -15.40
CA SER A 67 -8.39 -25.14 -16.35
C SER A 67 -8.16 -26.52 -15.69
N GLU A 68 -8.11 -26.59 -14.36
CA GLU A 68 -7.88 -27.84 -13.61
C GLU A 68 -8.95 -28.89 -13.89
N THR A 69 -10.22 -28.50 -13.90
CA THR A 69 -11.34 -29.41 -14.17
C THR A 69 -11.24 -29.99 -15.59
N ASP A 70 -11.00 -29.14 -16.58
CA ASP A 70 -10.87 -29.55 -17.98
C ASP A 70 -9.67 -30.48 -18.18
N PHE A 71 -8.55 -30.19 -17.53
CA PHE A 71 -7.39 -31.06 -17.53
C PHE A 71 -7.71 -32.44 -16.94
N ASN A 72 -8.33 -32.48 -15.76
CA ASN A 72 -8.70 -33.74 -15.10
C ASN A 72 -9.65 -34.59 -15.96
N ASN A 73 -10.63 -33.95 -16.60
CA ASN A 73 -11.55 -34.62 -17.52
C ASN A 73 -10.79 -35.22 -18.72
N ARG A 74 -9.87 -34.47 -19.34
CA ARG A 74 -9.07 -34.98 -20.47
C ARG A 74 -8.18 -36.16 -20.07
N VAL A 75 -7.56 -36.11 -18.89
CA VAL A 75 -6.76 -37.23 -18.39
C VAL A 75 -7.61 -38.48 -18.16
N GLN A 76 -8.82 -38.32 -17.62
CA GLN A 76 -9.77 -39.42 -17.45
C GLN A 76 -10.19 -40.03 -18.79
N ASP A 77 -10.50 -39.18 -19.79
CA ASP A 77 -10.84 -39.63 -21.15
C ASP A 77 -9.69 -40.41 -21.80
N ILE A 78 -8.46 -39.93 -21.69
CA ILE A 78 -7.30 -40.64 -22.23
C ILE A 78 -7.12 -41.97 -21.50
N SER A 79 -7.21 -41.99 -20.17
CA SER A 79 -7.10 -43.23 -19.39
C SER A 79 -8.14 -44.26 -19.82
N SER A 80 -9.39 -43.83 -20.05
CA SER A 80 -10.48 -44.70 -20.51
C SER A 80 -10.20 -45.25 -21.92
N LYS A 81 -9.83 -44.39 -22.86
CA LYS A 81 -9.52 -44.78 -24.25
C LYS A 81 -8.30 -45.69 -24.35
N THR A 82 -7.25 -45.43 -23.55
CA THR A 82 -6.08 -46.31 -23.47
C THR A 82 -6.46 -47.67 -22.92
N GLY A 83 -7.31 -47.72 -21.88
CA GLY A 83 -7.83 -48.97 -21.34
C GLY A 83 -8.65 -49.77 -22.36
N GLN A 84 -9.54 -49.11 -23.11
CA GLN A 84 -10.31 -49.74 -24.19
C GLN A 84 -9.41 -50.26 -25.32
N ALA A 85 -8.43 -49.47 -25.74
CA ALA A 85 -7.46 -49.89 -26.74
C ALA A 85 -6.66 -51.10 -26.28
N ALA A 86 -6.20 -51.12 -25.02
CA ALA A 86 -5.49 -52.24 -24.43
C ALA A 86 -6.30 -53.54 -24.52
N VAL A 87 -7.57 -53.50 -24.11
CA VAL A 87 -8.49 -54.66 -24.18
C VAL A 87 -8.67 -55.12 -25.63
N ASN A 88 -8.93 -54.20 -26.56
CA ASN A 88 -9.11 -54.55 -27.97
C ASN A 88 -7.85 -55.19 -28.57
N TYR A 89 -6.66 -54.67 -28.26
CA TYR A 89 -5.40 -55.24 -28.74
C TYR A 89 -5.15 -56.64 -28.16
N THR A 90 -5.42 -56.85 -26.87
CA THR A 90 -5.33 -58.18 -26.26
C THR A 90 -6.26 -59.17 -26.96
N ALA A 91 -7.52 -58.81 -27.17
CA ALA A 91 -8.51 -59.66 -27.84
C ALA A 91 -8.12 -59.99 -29.30
N MET A 92 -7.57 -59.03 -30.05
CA MET A 92 -7.06 -59.27 -31.41
C MET A 92 -5.90 -60.28 -31.43
N ILE A 93 -5.06 -60.27 -30.40
CA ILE A 93 -3.86 -61.11 -30.33
C ILE A 93 -4.18 -62.48 -29.75
N GLU A 94 -5.18 -62.65 -28.88
CA GLU A 94 -5.66 -63.98 -28.46
C GLU A 94 -6.08 -64.85 -29.66
N CYS A 95 -6.43 -64.23 -30.79
CA CYS A 95 -6.62 -64.89 -32.07
C CYS A 95 -5.29 -65.32 -32.76
N SER A 96 -4.13 -65.18 -32.12
CA SER A 96 -2.76 -65.41 -32.64
C SER A 96 -1.80 -65.93 -31.56
N ASN A 97 -0.67 -66.55 -31.93
CA ASN A 97 0.31 -67.11 -30.98
C ASN A 97 1.41 -66.13 -30.51
N VAL A 98 1.14 -64.82 -30.44
CA VAL A 98 2.16 -63.79 -30.14
C VAL A 98 2.05 -63.27 -28.70
N VAL A 99 3.18 -63.19 -27.98
CA VAL A 99 3.27 -62.57 -26.64
C VAL A 99 3.41 -61.04 -26.80
N ASN A 100 2.49 -60.25 -26.22
CA ASN A 100 2.51 -58.78 -26.29
C ASN A 100 2.40 -58.12 -24.91
N LYS A 101 2.94 -56.90 -24.77
CA LYS A 101 2.80 -56.03 -23.60
C LYS A 101 1.46 -55.30 -23.62
N ASN A 102 0.86 -55.14 -22.44
CA ASN A 102 -0.38 -54.38 -22.29
C ASN A 102 -0.10 -52.87 -22.43
N LEU A 103 -0.90 -52.12 -23.20
CA LEU A 103 -0.71 -50.67 -23.33
C LEU A 103 -0.77 -49.93 -21.99
N ASN A 104 -1.56 -50.42 -21.03
CA ASN A 104 -1.58 -49.87 -19.68
C ASN A 104 -0.25 -50.10 -18.95
N GLU A 105 0.45 -51.22 -19.20
CA GLU A 105 1.80 -51.43 -18.66
C GLU A 105 2.84 -50.51 -19.32
N VAL A 106 2.67 -50.21 -20.61
CA VAL A 106 3.60 -49.36 -21.36
C VAL A 106 3.43 -47.87 -21.01
N TYR A 107 2.19 -47.41 -20.81
CA TYR A 107 1.88 -45.97 -20.66
C TYR A 107 1.29 -45.58 -19.31
N GLY A 108 0.88 -46.55 -18.48
CA GLY A 108 0.15 -46.28 -17.22
C GLY A 108 1.00 -45.55 -16.18
N ASP A 109 2.27 -45.90 -16.04
CA ASP A 109 3.18 -45.27 -15.08
C ASP A 109 3.45 -43.81 -15.45
N GLU A 110 3.79 -43.54 -16.72
CA GLU A 110 4.07 -42.20 -17.22
C GLU A 110 2.83 -41.29 -17.13
N MET A 111 1.65 -41.83 -17.45
CA MET A 111 0.37 -41.11 -17.30
C MET A 111 0.07 -40.80 -15.83
N SER A 112 0.27 -41.76 -14.93
CA SER A 112 0.09 -41.58 -13.49
C SER A 112 1.05 -40.54 -12.93
N ASN A 113 2.30 -40.55 -13.39
CA ASN A 113 3.31 -39.56 -13.04
C ASN A 113 2.93 -38.17 -13.52
N THR A 114 2.53 -38.04 -14.79
CA THR A 114 2.07 -36.77 -15.38
C THR A 114 0.88 -36.19 -14.60
N LYS A 115 -0.12 -37.02 -14.29
CA LYS A 115 -1.29 -36.62 -13.50
C LYS A 115 -0.89 -36.11 -12.12
N ARG A 116 0.00 -36.82 -11.43
CA ARG A 116 0.49 -36.44 -10.10
C ARG A 116 1.19 -35.08 -10.13
N THR A 117 2.17 -34.92 -11.02
CA THR A 117 2.93 -33.67 -11.18
C THR A 117 2.01 -32.48 -11.44
N ILE A 118 1.01 -32.63 -12.31
CA ILE A 118 0.09 -31.54 -12.62
C ILE A 118 -0.85 -31.23 -11.45
N ASN A 119 -1.33 -32.24 -10.72
CA ASN A 119 -2.10 -32.02 -9.49
C ASN A 119 -1.27 -31.30 -8.41
N ASP A 120 0.02 -31.61 -8.30
CA ASP A 120 0.94 -30.92 -7.39
C ASP A 120 1.10 -29.44 -7.82
N ILE A 121 1.22 -29.17 -9.12
CA ILE A 121 1.23 -27.81 -9.67
C ILE A 121 -0.05 -27.06 -9.31
N PHE A 122 -1.23 -27.66 -9.50
CA PHE A 122 -2.51 -27.03 -9.13
C PHE A 122 -2.63 -26.78 -7.62
N THR A 123 -2.15 -27.70 -6.79
CA THR A 123 -2.09 -27.55 -5.33
C THR A 123 -1.22 -26.35 -4.95
N ASN A 124 -0.05 -26.22 -5.55
CA ASN A 124 0.85 -25.09 -5.33
C ASN A 124 0.23 -23.77 -5.82
N LEU A 125 -0.44 -23.75 -6.98
CA LEU A 125 -1.12 -22.56 -7.49
C LEU A 125 -2.27 -22.13 -6.58
N LYS A 126 -3.04 -23.07 -6.02
CA LYS A 126 -4.09 -22.77 -5.03
C LYS A 126 -3.52 -22.17 -3.75
N ALA A 127 -2.40 -22.68 -3.26
CA ALA A 127 -1.69 -22.09 -2.12
C ALA A 127 -1.25 -20.66 -2.46
N LYS A 128 -0.65 -20.45 -3.64
CA LYS A 128 -0.18 -19.13 -4.08
C LYS A 128 -1.31 -18.12 -4.30
N ARG A 129 -2.48 -18.57 -4.75
CA ARG A 129 -3.71 -17.77 -4.78
C ARG A 129 -4.05 -17.24 -3.40
N SER A 130 -4.07 -18.10 -2.38
CA SER A 130 -4.38 -17.70 -1.01
C SER A 130 -3.35 -16.74 -0.42
N GLU A 131 -2.06 -16.95 -0.72
CA GLU A 131 -1.00 -16.00 -0.34
C GLU A 131 -1.18 -14.63 -0.99
N LEU A 132 -1.50 -14.57 -2.29
CA LEU A 132 -1.77 -13.32 -2.99
C LEU A 132 -3.00 -12.60 -2.43
N GLU A 133 -4.07 -13.34 -2.12
CA GLU A 133 -5.28 -12.79 -1.48
C GLU A 133 -4.96 -12.16 -0.11
N ALA A 134 -4.19 -12.88 0.73
CA ALA A 134 -3.73 -12.35 2.01
C ALA A 134 -2.85 -11.10 1.82
N LYS A 135 -1.97 -11.11 0.81
CA LYS A 135 -1.08 -9.96 0.55
C LYS A 135 -1.83 -8.73 0.08
N ILE A 136 -2.86 -8.89 -0.75
CA ILE A 136 -3.73 -7.80 -1.19
C ILE A 136 -4.46 -7.18 0.01
N ILE A 137 -4.94 -8.00 0.94
CA ILE A 137 -5.60 -7.52 2.17
C ILE A 137 -4.62 -6.70 3.02
N ASP A 138 -3.40 -7.22 3.25
CA ASP A 138 -2.33 -6.50 3.96
C ASP A 138 -2.02 -5.15 3.30
N LEU A 139 -1.82 -5.13 1.99
CA LEU A 139 -1.52 -3.91 1.25
C LEU A 139 -2.66 -2.89 1.32
N LYS A 140 -3.92 -3.33 1.25
CA LYS A 140 -5.10 -2.45 1.40
C LYS A 140 -5.19 -1.85 2.80
N ASN A 141 -4.88 -2.62 3.84
CA ASN A 141 -4.83 -2.12 5.21
C ASN A 141 -3.73 -1.07 5.39
N ARG A 142 -2.54 -1.34 4.86
CA ARG A 142 -1.40 -0.39 4.88
C ARG A 142 -1.71 0.88 4.10
N LEU A 143 -2.40 0.77 2.96
CA LEU A 143 -2.86 1.92 2.18
C LEU A 143 -3.81 2.80 3.00
N LYS A 144 -4.83 2.19 3.62
CA LYS A 144 -5.78 2.91 4.48
C LYS A 144 -5.07 3.63 5.64
N GLN A 145 -4.11 2.96 6.28
CA GLN A 145 -3.33 3.58 7.34
C GLN A 145 -2.52 4.78 6.82
N ALA A 146 -1.84 4.63 5.68
CA ALA A 146 -1.06 5.71 5.08
C ALA A 146 -1.94 6.91 4.67
N GLU A 147 -3.16 6.67 4.19
CA GLU A 147 -4.14 7.72 3.88
C GLU A 147 -4.63 8.45 5.14
N ASN A 148 -4.83 7.75 6.25
CA ASN A 148 -5.16 8.37 7.54
C ASN A 148 -4.01 9.25 8.05
N GLU A 149 -2.78 8.74 8.04
CA GLU A 149 -1.59 9.50 8.44
C GLU A 149 -1.38 10.74 7.55
N LEU A 150 -1.67 10.64 6.25
CA LEU A 150 -1.64 11.79 5.33
C LEU A 150 -2.66 12.86 5.75
N ASN A 151 -3.88 12.45 6.12
CA ASN A 151 -4.91 13.36 6.60
C ASN A 151 -4.51 14.04 7.92
N GLU A 152 -3.91 13.29 8.84
CA GLU A 152 -3.36 13.86 10.09
C GLU A 152 -2.26 14.89 9.82
N ILE A 153 -1.34 14.60 8.91
CA ILE A 153 -0.29 15.55 8.49
C ILE A 153 -0.94 16.82 7.92
N ASN A 154 -1.95 16.69 7.06
CA ASN A 154 -2.66 17.84 6.50
C ASN A 154 -3.34 18.68 7.59
N SER A 155 -4.02 18.03 8.55
CA SER A 155 -4.62 18.72 9.70
C SER A 155 -3.59 19.48 10.53
N ARG A 156 -2.41 18.88 10.76
CA ARG A 156 -1.30 19.53 11.48
C ARG A 156 -0.73 20.72 10.72
N ILE A 157 -0.63 20.63 9.38
CA ILE A 157 -0.21 21.76 8.54
C ILE A 157 -1.19 22.92 8.73
N THR A 158 -2.49 22.67 8.60
CA THR A 158 -3.54 23.70 8.78
C THR A 158 -3.46 24.33 10.16
N ALA A 159 -3.38 23.53 11.22
CA ALA A 159 -3.26 24.04 12.59
C ALA A 159 -2.01 24.89 12.81
N THR A 160 -0.86 24.48 12.22
CA THR A 160 0.39 25.24 12.32
C THR A 160 0.32 26.55 11.51
N GLN A 161 -0.40 26.55 10.38
CA GLN A 161 -0.66 27.76 9.60
C GLN A 161 -1.55 28.76 10.36
N SER A 162 -2.57 28.30 11.08
CA SER A 162 -3.38 29.16 11.94
C SER A 162 -2.53 29.80 13.04
N ARG A 163 -1.68 29.02 13.73
CA ARG A 163 -0.74 29.55 14.73
C ARG A 163 0.24 30.58 14.14
N LEU A 164 0.75 30.32 12.94
CA LEU A 164 1.61 31.27 12.23
C LEU A 164 0.90 32.61 11.99
N GLN A 165 -0.38 32.57 11.61
CA GLN A 165 -1.20 33.78 11.43
C GLN A 165 -1.42 34.50 12.77
N GLU A 166 -1.76 33.78 13.84
CA GLU A 166 -1.91 34.34 15.19
C GLU A 166 -0.65 35.08 15.64
N TRP A 167 0.52 34.44 15.52
CA TRP A 167 1.81 35.07 15.87
C TRP A 167 2.15 36.26 14.98
N THR A 168 1.76 36.22 13.70
CA THR A 168 1.89 37.38 12.80
C THR A 168 1.04 38.57 13.26
N SER A 169 -0.19 38.31 13.72
CA SER A 169 -1.04 39.34 14.33
C SER A 169 -0.45 39.88 15.63
N VAL A 170 0.08 39.01 16.50
CA VAL A 170 0.75 39.42 17.76
C VAL A 170 1.95 40.30 17.47
N LYS A 171 2.81 39.92 16.52
CA LYS A 171 3.96 40.72 16.09
C LYS A 171 3.53 42.10 15.59
N THR A 172 2.49 42.15 14.78
CA THR A 172 1.97 43.40 14.22
C THR A 172 1.42 44.31 15.32
N GLN A 173 0.59 43.78 16.22
CA GLN A 173 0.06 44.54 17.34
C GLN A 173 1.17 45.04 18.27
N ALA A 174 2.14 44.19 18.60
CA ALA A 174 3.28 44.58 19.42
C ALA A 174 4.08 45.71 18.77
N SER A 175 4.25 45.69 17.44
CA SER A 175 4.90 46.78 16.70
C SER A 175 4.11 48.10 16.78
N TYR A 176 2.77 48.04 16.71
CA TYR A 176 1.92 49.22 16.88
C TYR A 176 1.97 49.76 18.32
N ASP A 177 1.89 48.88 19.32
CA ASP A 177 2.01 49.22 20.74
C ASP A 177 3.35 49.94 21.01
N MET A 178 4.47 49.39 20.49
CA MET A 178 5.80 49.99 20.62
C MET A 178 5.87 51.41 20.04
N GLU A 179 5.36 51.63 18.83
CA GLU A 179 5.36 52.95 18.21
C GLU A 179 4.48 53.94 18.98
N TYR A 180 3.32 53.49 19.46
CA TYR A 180 2.44 54.30 20.29
C TYR A 180 3.13 54.75 21.59
N TYR A 181 3.74 53.81 22.33
CA TYR A 181 4.44 54.13 23.57
C TYR A 181 5.69 54.99 23.33
N ARG A 182 6.42 54.76 22.24
CA ARG A 182 7.55 55.61 21.82
C ARG A 182 7.13 57.07 21.65
N ARG A 183 6.01 57.31 20.96
CA ARG A 183 5.47 58.66 20.79
C ARG A 183 5.05 59.29 22.10
N LYS A 184 4.39 58.53 22.99
CA LYS A 184 3.98 59.04 24.30
C LYS A 184 5.17 59.41 25.19
N MET A 185 6.24 58.62 25.17
CA MET A 185 7.49 58.98 25.85
C MET A 185 8.07 60.28 25.29
N SER A 186 8.11 60.46 23.96
CA SER A 186 8.63 61.70 23.35
C SER A 186 7.80 62.95 23.62
N GLN A 187 6.51 62.81 23.95
CA GLN A 187 5.61 63.92 24.29
C GLN A 187 5.63 64.27 25.78
N ALA A 188 6.19 63.39 26.62
CA ALA A 188 6.28 63.55 28.07
C ALA A 188 7.66 64.09 28.53
N VAL A 189 8.56 64.35 27.57
CA VAL A 189 9.84 65.07 27.74
C VAL A 189 9.63 66.54 27.42
#